data_AF-A0A383DPF2-F1
#
_entry.id   AF-A0A383DPF2-F1
#
_cell.length_a   1.000
_cell.length_b   1.000
_cell.length_c   1.000
_cell.angle_alpha   90.00
_cell.angle_beta   90.00
_cell.angle_gamma   90.00
#
_symmetry.space_group_name_H-M   'P 1'
#
loop_
_entity.id
_entity.type
_entity.pdbx_description
1 polymer ?
#
loop_
_entity_poly.entity_id
_entity_poly.type
_entity_poly.pdbx_seq_one_letter_code
_entity_poly.pdbx_strand_id
1 'polypeptide(L)' 'TIKERMKATPHSNGCLKEKDVEHVLKRFDEEYKASLLKNKFTIDTSSSKIGESFEELIQILQPYI' A
#
# COMPACT_ATOMS: atom_id res chain seq x y z
N THR A 1 -2.45 10.65 -3.90
CA THR A 1 -1.18 9.90 -3.71
C THR A 1 -0.69 9.96 -2.26
N ILE A 2 0.30 9.14 -1.84
CA ILE A 2 0.85 9.20 -0.46
C ILE A 2 1.46 10.56 -0.14
N LYS A 3 2.20 11.16 -1.09
CA LYS A 3 2.83 12.49 -0.93
C LYS A 3 1.80 13.57 -0.61
N GLU A 4 0.66 13.57 -1.31
CA GLU A 4 -0.44 14.51 -1.03
C GLU A 4 -1.02 14.32 0.36
N ARG A 5 -1.23 13.08 0.82
CA ARG A 5 -1.76 12.81 2.17
C ARG A 5 -0.79 13.26 3.26
N MET A 6 0.51 13.07 3.05
CA MET A 6 1.54 13.57 3.99
C MET A 6 1.53 15.10 4.11
N LYS A 7 1.15 15.82 3.04
CA LYS A 7 1.01 17.29 3.05
C LYS A 7 -0.32 17.75 3.64
N ALA A 8 -1.41 17.07 3.31
CA ALA A 8 -2.76 17.40 3.79
C ALA A 8 -2.90 17.17 5.29
N THR A 9 -2.26 16.12 5.82
CA THR A 9 -2.34 15.74 7.23
C THR A 9 -0.93 15.44 7.76
N PRO A 10 -0.12 16.48 8.01
CA PRO A 10 1.27 16.29 8.43
C PRO A 10 1.34 15.70 9.84
N HIS A 11 2.00 14.55 9.97
CA HIS A 11 2.27 13.94 11.26
C HIS A 11 3.58 14.51 11.84
N SER A 12 3.48 15.22 12.96
CA SER A 12 4.62 15.92 13.60
C SER A 12 5.80 15.01 13.93
N ASN A 13 5.53 13.74 14.26
CA ASN A 13 6.55 12.73 14.60
C ASN A 13 6.72 11.67 13.49
N GLY A 14 6.35 11.99 12.25
CA GLY A 14 6.51 11.09 11.11
C GLY A 14 7.99 10.81 10.81
N CYS A 15 8.38 9.53 10.80
CA CYS A 15 9.75 9.13 10.45
C CYS A 15 10.06 9.26 8.95
N LEU A 16 9.01 9.22 8.11
CA LEU A 16 9.12 9.26 6.66
C LEU A 16 9.18 10.70 6.15
N LYS A 17 10.23 11.04 5.40
CA LYS A 17 10.36 12.34 4.73
C LYS A 17 9.88 12.23 3.29
N GLU A 18 9.30 13.31 2.75
CA GLU A 18 8.73 13.31 1.39
C GLU A 18 9.72 12.87 0.32
N LYS A 19 10.99 13.29 0.42
CA LYS A 19 12.07 12.91 -0.50
C LYS A 19 12.38 11.41 -0.51
N ASP A 20 12.09 10.71 0.58
CA ASP A 20 12.43 9.30 0.77
C ASP A 20 11.26 8.38 0.36
N VAL A 21 10.08 8.93 0.05
CA VAL A 21 8.86 8.17 -0.29
C VAL A 21 9.08 7.22 -1.46
N GLU A 22 9.71 7.68 -2.54
CA GLU A 22 9.96 6.83 -3.73
C GLU A 22 10.94 5.70 -3.42
N HIS A 23 11.97 5.99 -2.63
CA HIS A 23 12.94 4.99 -2.20
C HIS A 23 12.28 3.91 -1.34
N VAL A 24 11.47 4.31 -0.36
CA VAL A 24 10.79 3.38 0.54
C VAL A 24 9.76 2.53 -0.21
N LEU A 25 9.00 3.11 -1.15
CA LEU A 25 8.07 2.35 -1.99
C LEU A 25 8.79 1.30 -2.83
N LYS A 26 9.92 1.65 -3.44
CA LYS A 26 10.74 0.71 -4.21
C LYS A 26 11.27 -0.42 -3.33
N ARG A 27 11.88 -0.09 -2.19
CA ARG A 27 12.40 -1.08 -1.23
C ARG A 27 11.29 -2.00 -0.72
N PHE A 28 10.10 -1.46 -0.44
CA PHE A 28 8.97 -2.25 -0.01
C PHE A 28 8.56 -3.27 -1.07
N ASP A 29 8.45 -2.87 -2.34
CA ASP A 29 8.12 -3.76 -3.45
C ASP A 29 9.17 -4.88 -3.64
N GLU A 30 10.46 -4.54 -3.54
CA GLU A 30 11.57 -5.50 -3.57
C GLU A 30 11.45 -6.55 -2.45
N GLU A 31 11.30 -6.11 -1.20
CA GLU A 31 11.22 -6.99 -0.03
C GLU A 31 9.93 -7.82 -0.03
N TYR A 32 8.82 -7.22 -0.46
CA TYR A 32 7.55 -7.92 -0.62
C TYR A 32 7.68 -9.05 -1.64
N LYS A 33 8.31 -8.80 -2.79
CA LYS A 33 8.60 -9.83 -3.81
C LYS A 33 9.55 -10.90 -3.28
N ALA A 34 10.57 -10.53 -2.51
CA ALA A 34 11.53 -11.46 -1.91
C ALA A 34 10.96 -12.29 -0.74
N SER A 35 9.89 -11.83 -0.09
CA SER A 35 9.32 -12.51 1.08
C SER A 35 8.81 -13.92 0.80
N LEU A 36 8.76 -14.77 1.83
CA LEU A 36 8.21 -16.14 1.76
C LEU A 36 6.69 -16.20 1.93
N LEU A 37 6.00 -15.05 1.91
CA LEU A 37 4.54 -14.99 2.02
C LEU A 37 3.92 -15.80 0.87
N LYS A 38 3.09 -16.79 1.21
CA LYS A 38 2.51 -17.71 0.23
C LYS A 38 1.40 -17.06 -0.61
N ASN A 39 0.51 -16.32 0.05
CA ASN A 39 -0.67 -15.71 -0.57
C ASN A 39 -0.47 -14.19 -0.63
N LYS A 40 0.42 -13.75 -1.51
CA LYS A 40 0.72 -12.34 -1.73
C LYS A 40 -0.40 -11.69 -2.53
N PHE A 41 -0.97 -10.61 -2.00
CA PHE A 41 -1.88 -9.73 -2.72
C PHE A 41 -1.54 -8.26 -2.48
N THR A 42 -1.90 -7.42 -3.45
CA THR A 42 -1.77 -5.96 -3.38
C THR A 42 -3.07 -5.37 -3.87
N ILE A 43 -3.58 -4.38 -3.14
CA ILE A 43 -4.80 -3.64 -3.50
C ILE A 43 -4.37 -2.20 -3.70
N ASP A 44 -4.58 -1.69 -4.91
CA ASP A 44 -4.35 -0.28 -5.16
C ASP A 44 -5.55 0.52 -4.64
N THR A 45 -5.30 1.38 -3.67
CA THR A 45 -6.30 2.29 -3.09
C THR A 45 -6.08 3.74 -3.52
N SER A 46 -5.21 3.96 -4.51
CA SER A 46 -4.84 5.31 -4.97
C SER A 46 -5.98 6.01 -5.71
N SER A 47 -6.87 5.25 -6.35
CA SER A 47 -8.00 5.76 -7.15
C SER A 47 -9.35 5.12 -6.79
N SER A 48 -9.35 4.08 -5.94
CA SER A 48 -10.52 3.24 -5.72
C SER A 48 -11.53 3.87 -4.78
N LYS A 49 -12.83 3.69 -5.05
CA LYS A 49 -13.90 4.09 -4.13
C LYS A 49 -13.93 3.15 -2.92
N ILE A 50 -14.53 3.63 -1.83
CA ILE A 50 -14.63 2.96 -0.52
C ILE A 50 -15.26 1.53 -0.63
N GLY A 51 -16.05 1.24 -1.68
CA GLY A 51 -16.65 -0.08 -1.91
C GLY A 51 -15.85 -1.02 -2.84
N GLU A 52 -15.22 -0.49 -3.88
CA GLU A 52 -14.53 -1.29 -4.92
C GLU A 52 -13.31 -2.03 -4.35
N SER A 53 -12.57 -1.36 -3.47
CA SER A 53 -11.39 -1.93 -2.79
C SER A 53 -11.73 -3.16 -1.93
N PHE A 54 -12.94 -3.20 -1.38
CA PHE A 54 -13.40 -4.28 -0.51
C PHE A 54 -13.85 -5.49 -1.31
N GLU A 55 -14.51 -5.27 -2.45
CA GLU A 55 -14.86 -6.35 -3.38
C GLU A 55 -13.60 -7.00 -3.97
N GLU A 56 -12.60 -6.19 -4.36
CA GLU A 56 -11.29 -6.69 -4.80
C GLU A 56 -10.61 -7.57 -3.73
N LEU A 57 -10.65 -7.14 -2.46
CA LEU A 57 -10.13 -7.95 -1.35
C LEU A 57 -10.85 -9.30 -1.25
N ILE A 58 -12.19 -9.31 -1.31
CA ILE A 58 -12.98 -10.55 -1.22
C ILE A 58 -12.62 -11.50 -2.36
N GLN A 59 -12.54 -11.00 -3.60
CA GLN A 59 -12.20 -11.81 -4.77
C GLN A 59 -10.83 -12.48 -4.64
N ILE A 60 -9.84 -11.75 -4.10
CA ILE A 60 -8.50 -12.29 -3.90
C ILE A 60 -8.47 -13.32 -2.76
N LEU A 61 -9.29 -13.14 -1.73
CA LEU A 61 -9.35 -14.05 -0.58
C LEU A 61 -10.21 -15.30 -0.83
N GLN A 62 -11.21 -15.26 -1.72
CA GLN A 62 -12.10 -16.40 -2.00
C GLN A 62 -11.39 -17.73 -2.25
N PRO A 63 -10.28 -17.82 -3.01
CA PRO A 63 -9.56 -19.07 -3.22
C PRO A 63 -8.89 -19.67 -1.97
N TYR A 64 -8.81 -18.91 -0.87
CA TYR A 64 -8.10 -19.27 0.36
C TYR A 64 -9.00 -19.43 1.59
N ILE A 65 -10.31 -19.21 1.44
CA ILE A 65 -11.35 -19.37 2.48
C ILE A 65 -12.15 -20.63 2.15
#